data_AF-A0A354I7A4-F1
#
_entry.id   AF-A0A354I7A4-F1
#
_cell.length_a   1.000
_cell.length_b   1.000
_cell.length_c   1.000
_cell.angle_alpha   90.00
_cell.angle_beta   90.00
_cell.angle_gamma   90.00
#
_symmetry.space_group_name_H-M   'P 1'
#
loop_
_entity.id
_entity.type
_entity.pdbx_description
1 polymer ?
#
loop_
_entity_poly.entity_id
_entity_poly.type
_entity_poly.pdbx_seq_one_letter_code
_entity_poly.pdbx_strand_id
1 'polypeptide(L)'
;MKRNAFFQLVHKEDGIYLKSYPAVDGGAPLKAEDVLSYLVAKKWNDVPAEQIKDFVEKAAKQKNAEVQISKKSAIPENEYAVITVDPNRLYAKLRLYP
;
A
#
# COMPACT_ATOMS: atom_id res chain seq x y z
N MET A 1 -14.88 -10.88 9.26
CA MET A 1 -13.96 -11.66 8.39
C MET A 1 -12.57 -11.12 8.63
N LYS A 2 -11.63 -11.97 9.04
CA LYS A 2 -10.24 -11.57 9.28
C LYS A 2 -9.62 -10.98 8.02
N ARG A 3 -9.11 -9.74 8.12
CA ARG A 3 -8.51 -9.02 7.00
C ARG A 3 -7.26 -8.28 7.46
N ASN A 4 -6.16 -8.45 6.73
CA ASN A 4 -4.95 -7.67 6.97
C ASN A 4 -5.17 -6.21 6.65
N ALA A 5 -4.39 -5.33 7.27
CA ALA A 5 -4.30 -3.95 6.83
C ALA A 5 -3.78 -3.91 5.39
N PHE A 6 -4.28 -2.96 4.61
CA PHE A 6 -3.83 -2.70 3.24
C PHE A 6 -3.77 -1.20 3.01
N PHE A 7 -3.32 -0.80 1.83
CA PHE A 7 -3.29 0.59 1.44
C PHE A 7 -3.75 0.72 -0.02
N GLN A 8 -4.07 1.95 -0.39
CA GLN A 8 -4.47 2.34 -1.73
C GLN A 8 -3.70 3.60 -2.13
N LEU A 9 -3.44 3.71 -3.43
CA LEU A 9 -2.95 4.95 -4.05
C LEU A 9 -4.16 5.79 -4.45
N VAL A 10 -4.36 6.93 -3.80
CA VAL A 10 -5.50 7.82 -4.04
C VAL A 10 -5.04 9.03 -4.81
N HIS A 11 -5.65 9.25 -5.97
CA HIS A 11 -5.39 10.39 -6.83
C HIS A 11 -6.43 11.48 -6.53
N LYS A 12 -5.95 12.66 -6.18
CA LYS A 12 -6.75 13.86 -5.91
C LYS A 12 -6.28 14.99 -6.84
N GLU A 13 -7.05 16.07 -6.89
CA GLU A 13 -6.71 17.25 -7.70
C GLU A 13 -5.37 17.88 -7.29
N ASP A 14 -5.03 17.82 -6.01
CA ASP A 14 -3.84 18.42 -5.41
C ASP A 14 -2.65 17.46 -5.30
N GLY A 15 -2.81 16.20 -5.75
CA GLY A 15 -1.71 15.24 -5.81
C GLY A 15 -2.12 13.80 -5.52
N ILE A 16 -1.12 13.00 -5.18
CA ILE A 16 -1.25 11.56 -4.99
C ILE A 16 -0.93 11.21 -3.54
N TYR A 17 -1.76 10.35 -2.97
CA TYR A 17 -1.75 10.01 -1.57
C TYR A 17 -1.66 8.50 -1.37
N LEU A 18 -0.92 8.07 -0.34
CA LEU A 18 -1.08 6.76 0.24
C LEU A 18 -2.18 6.83 1.30
N LYS A 19 -3.19 5.97 1.17
CA LYS A 19 -4.28 5.83 2.14
C LYS A 19 -4.25 4.45 2.75
N SER A 20 -4.20 4.36 4.08
CA SER A 20 -4.23 3.09 4.79
C SER A 20 -5.65 2.63 5.08
N TYR A 21 -5.82 1.33 5.29
CA TYR A 21 -7.04 0.74 5.84
C TYR A 21 -6.64 -0.25 6.93
N PRO A 22 -7.25 -0.17 8.14
CA PRO A 22 -6.81 -0.94 9.28
C PRO A 22 -7.10 -2.43 9.11
N ALA A 23 -6.36 -3.26 9.86
CA ALA A 23 -6.65 -4.68 9.99
C ALA A 23 -7.98 -4.90 10.74
N VAL A 24 -8.65 -6.00 10.43
CA VAL A 24 -9.95 -6.40 11.01
C VAL A 24 -9.83 -7.83 11.57
N ASP A 25 -10.47 -8.09 12.71
CA ASP A 25 -10.51 -9.38 13.41
C ASP A 25 -9.12 -10.04 13.59
N GLY A 26 -8.13 -9.26 14.04
CA GLY A 26 -6.77 -9.75 14.31
C GLY A 26 -5.92 -10.02 13.06
N GLY A 27 -6.25 -9.39 11.92
CA GLY A 27 -5.40 -9.39 10.73
C GLY A 27 -4.03 -8.72 10.96
N ALA A 28 -3.08 -8.99 10.07
CA ALA A 28 -1.73 -8.44 10.17
C ALA A 28 -1.71 -6.91 9.92
N PRO A 29 -0.82 -6.16 10.60
CA PRO A 29 -0.62 -4.74 10.35
C PRO A 29 0.02 -4.48 8.98
N LEU A 30 -0.06 -3.22 8.53
CA LEU A 30 0.57 -2.79 7.29
C LEU A 30 2.08 -2.82 7.45
N LYS A 31 2.80 -3.32 6.44
CA LYS A 31 4.27 -3.41 6.44
C LYS A 31 4.87 -2.41 5.47
N ALA A 32 5.97 -1.76 5.87
CA ALA A 32 6.70 -0.84 5.00
C ALA A 32 7.23 -1.51 3.74
N GLU A 33 7.66 -2.77 3.85
CA GLU A 33 8.11 -3.60 2.72
C GLU A 33 7.04 -3.77 1.64
N ASP A 34 5.77 -3.90 2.03
CA ASP A 34 4.65 -4.07 1.09
C ASP A 34 4.39 -2.77 0.33
N VAL A 35 4.47 -1.62 1.01
CA VAL A 35 4.32 -0.28 0.41
C VAL A 35 5.49 0.01 -0.54
N LEU A 36 6.73 -0.23 -0.09
CA LEU A 36 7.92 -0.02 -0.90
C LEU A 36 7.91 -0.87 -2.17
N SER A 37 7.60 -2.17 -2.03
CA SER A 37 7.56 -3.10 -3.17
C SER A 37 6.54 -2.67 -4.22
N TYR A 38 5.38 -2.18 -3.79
CA TYR A 38 4.36 -1.65 -4.69
C TYR A 38 4.82 -0.38 -5.40
N LEU A 39 5.35 0.60 -4.66
CA LEU A 39 5.79 1.87 -5.25
C LEU A 39 6.90 1.65 -6.28
N VAL A 40 7.85 0.77 -5.99
CA VAL A 40 8.89 0.35 -6.95
C VAL A 40 8.27 -0.29 -8.19
N ALA A 41 7.32 -1.22 -8.02
CA ALA A 41 6.62 -1.85 -9.15
C ALA A 41 5.87 -0.84 -10.03
N LYS A 42 5.35 0.24 -9.42
CA LYS A 42 4.66 1.34 -10.09
C LYS A 42 5.59 2.49 -10.55
N LYS A 43 6.91 2.32 -10.40
CA LYS A 43 7.95 3.30 -10.77
C LYS A 43 7.91 4.63 -9.98
N TRP A 44 7.33 4.62 -8.79
CA TRP A 44 7.36 5.71 -7.80
C TRP A 44 8.64 5.65 -6.95
N ASN A 45 9.80 5.73 -7.61
CA ASN A 45 11.11 5.56 -6.97
C ASN A 45 11.61 6.81 -6.22
N ASP A 46 10.91 7.94 -6.37
CA ASP A 46 11.22 9.23 -5.78
C ASP A 46 10.65 9.42 -4.37
N VAL A 47 9.80 8.50 -3.91
CA VAL A 47 9.22 8.54 -2.55
C VAL A 47 10.28 8.15 -1.52
N PRO A 48 10.63 9.03 -0.56
CA PRO A 48 11.62 8.74 0.47
C PRO A 48 11.19 7.59 1.39
N ALA A 49 12.11 6.71 1.75
CA ALA A 49 11.84 5.60 2.66
C ALA A 49 11.35 6.06 4.05
N GLU A 50 11.81 7.23 4.51
CA GLU A 50 11.34 7.86 5.75
C GLU A 50 9.85 8.20 5.69
N GLN A 51 9.38 8.67 4.55
CA GLN A 51 7.97 8.99 4.32
C GLN A 51 7.10 7.72 4.34
N ILE A 52 7.62 6.60 3.83
CA ILE A 52 6.95 5.30 3.90
C ILE A 52 6.86 4.82 5.35
N LYS A 53 7.93 4.97 6.14
CA LYS A 53 7.93 4.61 7.57
C LYS A 53 6.91 5.44 8.35
N ASP A 54 6.92 6.77 8.19
CA ASP A 54 5.96 7.67 8.82
C ASP A 54 4.52 7.30 8.46
N PHE A 55 4.24 6.96 7.19
CA PHE A 55 2.93 6.48 6.77
C PHE A 55 2.50 5.20 7.50
N VAL A 56 3.39 4.21 7.63
CA VAL A 56 3.08 2.95 8.33
C VAL A 56 2.86 3.17 9.82
N GLU A 57 3.64 4.05 10.46
CA GLU A 57 3.44 4.43 11.86
C GLU A 57 2.11 5.15 12.07
N LYS A 58 1.74 6.07 11.17
CA LYS A 58 0.42 6.73 11.19
C LYS A 58 -0.70 5.73 10.98
N ALA A 59 -0.56 4.78 10.06
CA ALA A 59 -1.54 3.73 9.81
C ALA A 59 -1.75 2.81 11.04
N ALA A 60 -0.73 2.64 11.88
CA ALA A 60 -0.85 1.88 13.13
C ALA A 60 -1.62 2.64 14.23
N LYS A 61 -1.57 3.97 14.23
CA LYS A 61 -2.18 4.83 15.26
C LYS A 61 -3.56 5.36 14.88
N GLN A 62 -3.80 5.59 13.59
CA GLN A 62 -4.99 6.24 13.07
C GLN A 62 -5.70 5.37 12.05
N LYS A 63 -7.04 5.28 12.16
CA LYS A 63 -7.87 4.69 11.10
C LYS A 63 -7.82 5.57 9.85
N ASN A 64 -7.50 4.96 8.73
CA ASN A 64 -7.45 5.61 7.42
C ASN A 64 -6.46 6.79 7.35
N ALA A 65 -5.26 6.60 7.91
CA ALA A 65 -4.18 7.57 7.73
C ALA A 65 -3.90 7.81 6.25
N GLU A 66 -3.68 9.09 5.88
CA GLU A 66 -3.36 9.53 4.54
C GLU A 66 -2.06 10.34 4.54
N VAL A 67 -1.16 10.08 3.59
CA VAL A 67 0.11 10.82 3.39
C VAL A 67 0.27 11.15 1.91
N GLN A 68 0.47 12.44 1.59
CA GLN A 68 0.73 12.90 0.24
C GLN A 68 2.14 12.51 -0.20
N ILE A 69 2.28 11.77 -1.29
CA ILE A 69 3.59 11.34 -1.83
C ILE A 69 4.01 12.10 -3.08
N SER A 70 3.08 12.81 -3.74
CA SER A 70 3.38 13.65 -4.90
C SER A 70 2.38 14.80 -5.01
N LYS A 71 2.85 15.96 -5.47
CA LYS A 71 2.00 17.12 -5.81
C LYS A 71 1.54 17.10 -7.29
N LYS A 72 2.06 16.18 -8.09
CA LYS A 72 1.68 16.06 -9.49
C LYS A 72 0.33 15.37 -9.56
N SER A 73 -0.61 15.93 -10.30
CA SER A 73 -1.84 15.21 -10.66
C SER A 73 -1.46 14.03 -11.56
N ALA A 74 -1.99 12.84 -11.27
CA ALA A 74 -1.89 11.68 -12.15
C ALA A 74 -3.26 11.04 -12.32
N ILE A 75 -3.46 10.34 -13.43
CA ILE A 75 -4.69 9.59 -13.71
C ILE A 75 -4.76 8.40 -12.73
N PRO A 76 -5.94 8.05 -12.18
CA PRO A 76 -6.11 6.89 -11.31
C PRO A 76 -5.57 5.60 -11.94
N GLU A 77 -4.97 4.74 -11.13
CA GLU A 77 -4.47 3.45 -11.57
C GLU A 77 -5.54 2.36 -11.48
N ASN A 78 -5.54 1.44 -12.46
CA ASN A 78 -6.36 0.22 -12.39
C ASN A 78 -5.81 -0.74 -11.31
N GLU A 79 -6.71 -1.57 -10.76
CA GLU A 79 -6.38 -2.58 -9.75
C GLU A 79 -5.15 -3.42 -10.16
N TYR A 80 -4.23 -3.59 -9.22
CA TYR A 80 -2.96 -4.27 -9.46
C TYR A 80 -2.84 -5.52 -8.61
N ALA A 81 -2.42 -6.62 -9.23
CA ALA A 81 -2.26 -7.91 -8.58
C ALA A 81 -0.80 -8.34 -8.57
N VAL A 82 -0.29 -8.71 -7.40
CA VAL A 82 0.99 -9.42 -7.24
C VAL A 82 0.69 -10.86 -6.89
N ILE A 83 1.14 -11.78 -7.74
CA ILE A 83 1.03 -13.23 -7.53
C ILE A 83 2.42 -13.76 -7.16
N THR A 84 2.52 -14.42 -6.03
CA THR A 84 3.74 -15.12 -5.59
C THR A 84 3.43 -16.60 -5.49
N VAL A 85 4.12 -17.43 -6.26
CA VAL A 85 3.98 -18.89 -6.22
C VAL A 85 5.04 -19.46 -5.29
N ASP A 86 4.65 -20.35 -4.40
CA ASP A 86 5.55 -21.09 -3.52
C ASP A 86 6.57 -21.90 -4.35
N PRO A 87 7.85 -22.04 -3.93
CA PRO A 87 8.86 -22.76 -4.70
C PRO A 87 8.48 -24.21 -5.06
N ASN A 88 7.71 -24.89 -4.21
CA ASN A 88 7.23 -26.25 -4.47
C ASN A 88 5.99 -26.28 -5.39
N ARG A 89 5.50 -25.10 -5.82
CA ARG A 89 4.35 -24.90 -6.71
C ARG A 89 3.01 -25.44 -6.17
N LEU A 90 2.94 -25.68 -4.86
CA LEU A 90 1.73 -26.18 -4.21
C LEU A 90 0.77 -25.06 -3.78
N TYR A 91 1.29 -23.83 -3.59
CA TYR A 91 0.51 -22.69 -3.13
C TYR A 91 0.81 -21.42 -3.93
N ALA A 92 -0.17 -20.53 -4.01
CA ALA A 92 0.00 -19.18 -4.53
C ALA A 92 -0.58 -18.17 -3.54
N LYS A 93 0.14 -17.06 -3.35
CA LYS A 93 -0.30 -15.90 -2.59
C LYS A 93 -0.63 -14.79 -3.57
N LEU A 94 -1.88 -14.32 -3.54
CA LEU A 94 -2.33 -13.14 -4.27
C LEU A 94 -2.38 -11.94 -3.32
N ARG A 95 -1.77 -10.83 -3.73
CA ARG A 95 -1.95 -9.53 -3.07
C ARG A 95 -2.55 -8.55 -4.08
N LEU A 96 -3.76 -8.09 -3.77
CA LEU A 96 -4.49 -7.10 -4.55
C LEU A 96 -4.24 -5.71 -3.96
N TYR A 97 -4.03 -4.76 -4.85
CA TYR A 97 -3.95 -3.34 -4.56
C TYR A 97 -5.12 -2.66 -5.30
N PRO A 98 -6.23 -2.40 -4.58
CA PRO A 98 -7.42 -1.75 -5.14
C PRO A 98 -7.21 -0.24 -5.34
#